data_AF-A0A2G4HLZ5-F1
#
_entry.id   AF-A0A2G4HLZ5-F1
#
_cell.length_a   1.000
_cell.length_b   1.000
_cell.length_c   1.000
_cell.angle_alpha   90.00
_cell.angle_beta   90.00
_cell.angle_gamma   90.00
#
_symmetry.space_group_name_H-M   'P 1'
#
loop_
_entity.id
_entity.type
_entity.pdbx_description
1 polymer ?
#
loop_
_entity_poly.entity_id
_entity_poly.type
_entity_poly.pdbx_seq_one_letter_code
_entity_poly.pdbx_strand_id
1 'polypeptide(L)'
;MALRSSLRALPLALVALLSSPLAVIAQTSGPPPGDDQGRSERPNPPQGPSKEAREAMLKREAAAMAKLSLAQRKAYIQARQDMQRQLFEKRLVDLKRFGQCYEQATTLAAIQACQQLERTSWKQDRRQTMEQVLKIRQRFGFPALTPPPGRGAEAAGKPQHKGQDGPPPGAF
;
A
#
# COMPACT_ATOMS: atom_id res chain seq x y z
N MET A 1 31.69 -41.60 -34.88
CA MET A 1 30.27 -41.98 -34.92
C MET A 1 29.44 -40.85 -34.35
N ALA A 2 28.65 -40.23 -35.21
CA ALA A 2 27.72 -39.16 -34.88
C ALA A 2 26.39 -39.77 -34.43
N LEU A 3 25.79 -39.24 -33.37
CA LEU A 3 24.37 -39.44 -33.08
C LEU A 3 23.72 -38.06 -33.01
N ARG A 4 23.10 -37.71 -34.14
CA ARG A 4 22.20 -36.57 -34.32
C ARG A 4 20.81 -36.93 -33.77
N SER A 5 20.20 -35.93 -33.15
CA SER A 5 18.80 -35.51 -33.29
C SER A 5 17.68 -36.53 -33.03
N SER A 6 16.91 -36.30 -31.97
CA SER A 6 15.54 -35.74 -32.10
C SER A 6 14.76 -35.97 -30.82
N LEU A 7 14.43 -34.90 -30.11
CA LEU A 7 13.21 -34.85 -29.32
C LEU A 7 12.70 -33.41 -29.24
N ARG A 8 11.77 -33.16 -30.16
CA ARG A 8 10.49 -32.47 -29.96
C ARG A 8 10.53 -31.02 -29.46
N ALA A 9 10.16 -30.15 -30.40
CA ALA A 9 9.48 -28.89 -30.13
C ALA A 9 8.43 -29.06 -29.02
N LEU A 10 8.62 -28.34 -27.92
CA LEU A 10 7.57 -28.05 -26.95
C LEU A 10 7.03 -26.63 -27.19
N PRO A 11 5.71 -26.44 -27.03
CA PRO A 11 5.00 -25.26 -27.50
C PRO A 11 5.33 -24.02 -26.67
N LEU A 12 5.27 -22.88 -27.36
CA LEU A 12 5.36 -21.48 -26.90
C LEU A 12 4.27 -21.04 -25.90
N ALA A 13 3.87 -21.91 -24.95
CA ALA A 13 2.75 -21.66 -24.03
C ALA A 13 3.16 -21.64 -22.54
N LEU A 14 4.44 -21.40 -22.23
CA LEU A 14 4.94 -21.42 -20.85
C LEU A 14 5.81 -20.22 -20.48
N VAL A 15 5.51 -19.06 -21.07
CA VAL A 15 6.12 -17.76 -20.67
C VAL A 15 5.08 -16.78 -20.09
N ALA A 16 3.81 -17.19 -19.99
CA ALA A 16 2.72 -16.30 -19.57
C ALA A 16 2.24 -16.49 -18.11
N LEU A 17 3.10 -16.90 -17.17
CA LEU A 17 2.72 -17.10 -15.76
C LEU A 17 3.58 -16.38 -14.72
N LEU A 18 4.49 -15.48 -15.13
CA LEU A 18 5.37 -14.75 -14.20
C LEU A 18 5.02 -13.25 -14.02
N SER A 19 3.81 -12.82 -14.41
CA SER A 19 3.39 -11.41 -14.33
C SER A 19 2.23 -11.18 -13.33
N SER A 20 2.33 -11.69 -12.10
CA SER A 20 1.46 -11.25 -11.00
C SER A 20 2.04 -11.57 -9.62
N PRO A 21 2.62 -10.59 -8.90
CA PRO A 21 2.78 -10.66 -7.46
C PRO A 21 1.86 -9.62 -6.80
N LEU A 22 0.54 -9.80 -6.96
CA LEU A 22 -0.47 -9.04 -6.21
C LEU A 22 -1.59 -9.98 -5.75
N ALA A 23 -1.22 -11.08 -5.07
CA ALA A 23 -2.20 -11.96 -4.43
C ALA A 23 -1.66 -12.72 -3.21
N VAL A 24 -0.64 -12.21 -2.52
CA VAL A 24 -0.15 -12.83 -1.26
C VAL A 24 0.02 -11.77 -0.18
N ILE A 25 -1.10 -11.18 0.28
CA ILE A 25 -1.24 -10.67 1.65
C ILE A 25 -2.75 -10.70 2.02
N ALA A 26 -3.34 -11.88 2.16
CA ALA A 26 -4.64 -12.03 2.81
C ALA A 26 -4.88 -13.50 3.17
N GLN A 27 -4.06 -14.09 4.05
CA GLN A 27 -4.37 -15.37 4.69
C GLN A 27 -3.38 -15.66 5.82
N THR A 28 -3.49 -14.94 6.93
CA THR A 28 -3.09 -15.45 8.25
C THR A 28 -4.03 -14.85 9.29
N SER A 29 -4.49 -15.70 10.21
CA SER A 29 -5.39 -15.45 11.35
C SER A 29 -6.86 -15.14 11.03
N GLY A 30 -7.63 -16.18 10.72
CA GLY A 30 -9.03 -16.22 11.15
C GLY A 30 -9.09 -16.50 12.66
N PRO A 31 -9.97 -15.86 13.44
CA PRO A 31 -10.20 -16.23 14.83
C PRO A 31 -10.84 -17.63 14.91
N PRO A 32 -10.60 -18.40 16.00
CA PRO A 32 -11.20 -19.72 16.18
C PRO A 32 -12.75 -19.64 16.19
N PRO A 33 -13.45 -20.70 15.76
CA PRO A 33 -14.91 -20.72 15.75
C PRO A 33 -15.41 -20.77 17.21
N GLY A 34 -16.03 -19.68 17.65
CA GLY A 34 -16.76 -19.59 18.92
C GLY A 34 -17.98 -18.71 18.69
N ASP A 35 -19.14 -19.37 18.64
CA ASP A 35 -20.51 -18.90 18.88
C ASP A 35 -20.82 -17.40 18.63
N ASP A 36 -21.41 -17.10 17.46
CA ASP A 36 -21.83 -15.75 17.05
C ASP A 36 -23.38 -15.65 17.12
N GLN A 37 -23.94 -15.70 18.33
CA GLN A 37 -25.21 -15.00 18.59
C GLN A 37 -24.87 -13.51 18.72
N GLY A 38 -25.42 -12.67 17.83
CA GLY A 38 -25.38 -11.22 17.98
C GLY A 38 -24.42 -10.47 17.07
N ARG A 39 -24.42 -10.75 15.76
CA ARG A 39 -23.75 -9.91 14.77
C ARG A 39 -24.56 -8.64 14.47
N SER A 40 -24.67 -7.75 15.45
CA SER A 40 -25.15 -6.39 15.24
C SER A 40 -24.07 -5.57 14.50
N GLU A 41 -24.36 -5.25 13.25
CA GLU A 41 -23.73 -4.21 12.42
C GLU A 41 -22.21 -4.03 12.55
N ARG A 42 -21.43 -4.89 11.89
CA ARG A 42 -20.09 -4.48 11.46
C ARG A 42 -20.26 -3.29 10.49
N PRO A 43 -19.62 -2.13 10.75
CA PRO A 43 -19.56 -1.06 9.76
C PRO A 43 -19.04 -1.64 8.44
N ASN A 44 -19.75 -1.35 7.34
CA ASN A 44 -19.32 -1.75 6.00
C ASN A 44 -17.83 -1.40 5.83
N PRO A 45 -16.98 -2.32 5.33
CA PRO A 45 -15.59 -1.98 5.05
C PRO A 45 -15.57 -0.79 4.09
N PRO A 46 -14.63 0.17 4.25
CA PRO A 46 -14.51 1.28 3.33
C PRO A 46 -14.44 0.71 1.91
N GLN A 47 -15.42 1.06 1.08
CA GLN A 47 -15.48 0.57 -0.30
C GLN A 47 -14.15 0.92 -0.96
N GLY A 48 -13.41 -0.11 -1.38
CA GLY A 48 -12.17 0.09 -2.11
C GLY A 48 -12.43 0.89 -3.39
N PRO A 49 -11.38 1.43 -4.05
CA PRO A 49 -11.56 2.11 -5.32
C PRO A 49 -12.32 1.20 -6.29
N SER A 50 -13.24 1.78 -7.06
CA SER A 50 -14.01 1.04 -8.07
C SER A 50 -13.07 0.30 -9.01
N LYS A 51 -13.54 -0.79 -9.62
CA LYS A 51 -12.76 -1.57 -10.61
C LYS A 51 -12.19 -0.64 -11.69
N GLU A 52 -13.01 0.28 -12.19
CA GLU A 52 -12.64 1.29 -13.18
C GLU A 52 -11.54 2.23 -12.68
N ALA A 53 -11.64 2.74 -11.45
CA ALA A 53 -10.61 3.59 -10.85
C ALA A 53 -9.27 2.85 -10.71
N ARG A 54 -9.32 1.57 -10.35
CA ARG A 54 -8.12 0.72 -10.27
C ARG A 54 -7.49 0.50 -11.64
N GLU A 55 -8.28 0.19 -12.65
CA GLU A 55 -7.80 0.02 -14.03
C GLU A 55 -7.22 1.32 -14.60
N ALA A 56 -7.86 2.47 -14.36
CA ALA A 56 -7.35 3.77 -14.76
C ALA A 56 -6.00 4.09 -14.08
N MET A 57 -5.85 3.77 -12.80
CA MET A 57 -4.59 3.92 -12.07
C MET A 57 -3.49 3.02 -12.64
N LEU A 58 -3.80 1.75 -12.92
CA LEU A 58 -2.85 0.81 -13.54
C LEU A 58 -2.41 1.28 -14.94
N LYS A 59 -3.35 1.77 -15.76
CA LYS A 59 -3.04 2.35 -17.09
C LYS A 59 -2.09 3.54 -16.98
N ARG A 60 -2.35 4.46 -16.03
CA ARG A 60 -1.47 5.62 -15.78
C ARG A 60 -0.08 5.19 -15.31
N GLU A 61 -0.01 4.18 -14.45
CA GLU A 61 1.26 3.62 -13.97
C GLU A 61 2.06 2.96 -15.10
N ALA A 62 1.40 2.18 -15.95
CA ALA A 62 2.01 1.58 -17.14
C ALA A 62 2.54 2.65 -18.12
N ALA A 63 1.76 3.71 -18.35
CA ALA A 63 2.19 4.83 -19.19
C ALA A 63 3.40 5.58 -18.58
N ALA A 64 3.46 5.74 -17.26
CA ALA A 64 4.63 6.32 -16.59
C ALA A 64 5.87 5.42 -16.73
N MET A 65 5.72 4.10 -16.53
CA MET A 65 6.79 3.12 -16.74
C MET A 65 7.32 3.11 -18.17
N ALA A 66 6.44 3.26 -19.16
CA ALA A 66 6.82 3.27 -20.57
C ALA A 66 7.74 4.46 -20.92
N LYS A 67 7.57 5.60 -20.24
CA LYS A 67 8.39 6.81 -20.44
C LYS A 67 9.80 6.70 -19.86
N LEU A 68 10.03 5.78 -18.94
CA LEU A 68 11.34 5.60 -18.30
C LEU A 68 12.33 4.88 -19.23
N SER A 69 13.60 5.28 -19.17
CA SER A 69 14.69 4.55 -19.78
C SER A 69 14.90 3.18 -19.11
N LEU A 70 15.60 2.25 -19.78
CA LEU A 70 15.89 0.93 -19.21
C LEU A 70 16.64 1.02 -17.87
N ALA A 71 17.61 1.93 -17.76
CA ALA A 71 18.35 2.18 -16.53
C ALA A 71 17.42 2.71 -15.42
N GLN A 72 16.53 3.64 -15.73
CA GLN A 72 15.55 4.19 -14.77
C GLN A 72 14.54 3.13 -14.30
N ARG A 73 14.06 2.26 -15.19
CA ARG A 73 13.17 1.14 -14.81
C ARG A 73 13.84 0.19 -13.83
N LYS A 74 15.10 -0.19 -14.10
CA LYS A 74 15.90 -1.02 -13.19
C LYS A 74 16.05 -0.36 -11.83
N ALA A 75 16.42 0.92 -11.80
CA ALA A 75 16.57 1.68 -10.56
C ALA A 75 15.25 1.81 -9.77
N TYR A 76 14.11 1.99 -10.45
CA TYR A 76 12.79 2.02 -9.80
C TYR A 76 12.43 0.68 -9.18
N ILE A 77 12.61 -0.42 -9.92
CA ILE A 77 12.34 -1.78 -9.43
C ILE A 77 13.23 -2.08 -8.22
N GLN A 78 14.53 -1.76 -8.31
CA GLN A 78 15.47 -1.94 -7.21
C GLN A 78 15.06 -1.11 -5.98
N ALA A 79 14.73 0.18 -6.13
CA ALA A 79 14.30 1.01 -5.01
C ALA A 79 13.05 0.45 -4.31
N ARG A 80 12.10 -0.11 -5.07
CA ARG A 80 10.92 -0.77 -4.50
C ARG A 80 11.27 -2.06 -3.76
N GLN A 81 12.16 -2.87 -4.32
CA GLN A 81 12.62 -4.10 -3.67
C GLN A 81 13.38 -3.79 -2.38
N ASP A 82 14.27 -2.80 -2.40
CA ASP A 82 15.04 -2.35 -1.24
C ASP A 82 14.12 -1.90 -0.11
N MET A 83 13.11 -1.08 -0.44
CA MET A 83 12.06 -0.68 0.50
C MET A 83 11.30 -1.90 1.06
N GLN A 84 10.91 -2.85 0.21
CA GLN A 84 10.22 -4.06 0.67
C GLN A 84 11.07 -4.92 1.61
N ARG A 85 12.38 -5.04 1.35
CA ARG A 85 13.30 -5.74 2.24
C ARG A 85 13.38 -5.05 3.59
N GLN A 86 13.55 -3.72 3.61
CA GLN A 86 13.57 -2.93 4.85
C GLN A 86 12.27 -3.08 5.66
N LEU A 87 11.11 -3.08 4.99
CA LEU A 87 9.82 -3.29 5.66
C LEU A 87 9.72 -4.69 6.26
N PHE A 88 10.24 -5.71 5.57
CA PHE A 88 10.24 -7.07 6.08
C PHE A 88 11.16 -7.23 7.29
N GLU A 89 12.40 -6.73 7.20
CA GLU A 89 13.37 -6.75 8.30
C GLU A 89 12.83 -6.03 9.53
N LYS A 90 12.27 -4.83 9.34
CA LYS A 90 11.63 -4.08 10.42
C LYS A 90 10.49 -4.88 11.06
N ARG A 91 9.62 -5.50 10.25
CA ARG A 91 8.50 -6.30 10.76
C ARG A 91 8.96 -7.50 11.59
N LEU A 92 10.09 -8.12 11.26
CA LEU A 92 10.67 -9.18 12.09
C LEU A 92 11.12 -8.64 13.45
N VAL A 93 11.76 -7.47 13.48
CA VAL A 93 12.17 -6.81 14.72
C VAL A 93 10.94 -6.46 15.57
N ASP A 94 9.90 -5.90 14.97
CA ASP A 94 8.67 -5.54 15.65
C ASP A 94 7.94 -6.77 16.22
N LEU A 95 7.84 -7.85 15.45
CA LEU A 95 7.26 -9.12 15.92
C LEU A 95 8.02 -9.68 17.12
N LYS A 96 9.35 -9.67 17.09
CA LYS A 96 10.16 -10.10 18.23
C LYS A 96 9.91 -9.23 19.45
N ARG A 97 9.88 -7.91 19.27
CA ARG A 97 9.63 -6.94 20.34
C ARG A 97 8.26 -7.13 20.98
N PHE A 98 7.20 -7.29 20.17
CA PHE A 98 5.86 -7.51 20.70
C PHE A 98 5.73 -8.89 21.35
N GLY A 99 6.35 -9.93 20.78
CA GLY A 99 6.43 -11.24 21.42
C GLY A 99 6.99 -11.16 22.83
N GLN A 100 8.14 -10.48 23.01
CA GLN A 100 8.74 -10.24 24.33
C GLN A 100 7.82 -9.44 25.28
N CYS A 101 7.08 -8.45 24.76
CA CYS A 101 6.12 -7.69 25.56
C CYS A 101 5.02 -8.62 26.12
N TYR A 102 4.47 -9.50 25.27
CA TYR A 102 3.42 -10.43 25.68
C TYR A 102 3.94 -11.54 26.61
N GLU A 103 5.17 -12.01 26.41
CA GLU A 103 5.81 -12.99 27.32
C GLU A 103 5.98 -12.45 28.75
N GLN A 104 6.27 -11.15 28.88
CA GLN A 104 6.48 -10.50 30.17
C GLN A 104 5.18 -10.00 30.81
N ALA A 105 4.09 -9.93 30.05
CA ALA A 105 2.82 -9.37 30.50
C ALA A 105 2.05 -10.39 31.35
N THR A 106 2.15 -10.28 32.68
CA THR A 106 1.45 -11.17 33.63
C THR A 106 0.05 -10.69 34.00
N THR A 107 -0.32 -9.46 33.63
CA THR A 107 -1.62 -8.85 33.98
C THR A 107 -2.38 -8.40 32.75
N LEU A 108 -3.72 -8.33 32.86
CA LEU A 108 -4.59 -7.81 31.80
C LEU A 108 -4.18 -6.38 31.37
N ALA A 109 -3.85 -5.52 32.34
CA ALA A 109 -3.40 -4.16 32.06
C ALA A 109 -2.09 -4.13 31.24
N ALA A 110 -1.13 -5.01 31.57
CA ALA A 110 0.11 -5.14 30.79
C ALA A 110 -0.14 -5.64 29.36
N ILE A 111 -1.03 -6.62 29.19
CA ILE A 111 -1.42 -7.13 27.87
C ILE A 111 -2.07 -6.01 27.03
N GLN A 112 -2.98 -5.22 27.62
CA GLN A 112 -3.61 -4.08 26.95
C GLN A 112 -2.57 -3.00 26.55
N ALA A 113 -1.56 -2.76 27.39
CA ALA A 113 -0.47 -1.86 27.07
C ALA A 113 0.36 -2.36 25.87
N CYS A 114 0.69 -3.66 25.82
CA CYS A 114 1.37 -4.27 24.67
C CYS A 114 0.55 -4.13 23.37
N GLN A 115 -0.77 -4.38 23.43
CA GLN A 115 -1.65 -4.19 22.27
C GLN A 115 -1.70 -2.73 21.79
N GLN A 116 -1.68 -1.77 22.73
CA GLN A 116 -1.68 -0.36 22.37
C GLN A 116 -0.36 0.07 21.72
N LEU A 117 0.76 -0.46 22.22
CA LEU A 117 2.07 -0.26 21.61
C LEU A 117 2.11 -0.81 20.18
N GLU A 118 1.56 -2.00 19.95
CA GLU A 118 1.45 -2.60 18.61
C GLU A 118 0.62 -1.72 17.66
N ARG A 119 -0.59 -1.31 18.09
CA ARG A 119 -1.47 -0.44 17.29
C ARG A 119 -0.82 0.89 16.92
N THR A 120 -0.07 1.48 17.85
CA THR A 120 0.61 2.77 17.61
C THR A 120 1.79 2.62 16.65
N SER A 121 2.59 1.56 16.81
CA SER A 121 3.67 1.22 15.87
C SER A 121 3.13 1.05 14.45
N TRP A 122 2.10 0.21 14.26
CA TRP A 122 1.54 -0.06 12.94
C TRP A 122 1.02 1.20 12.23
N LYS A 123 0.41 2.13 12.99
CA LYS A 123 -0.03 3.43 12.44
C LYS A 123 1.15 4.28 11.99
N GLN A 124 2.24 4.30 12.75
CA GLN A 124 3.46 5.01 12.37
C GLN A 124 4.12 4.37 11.16
N ASP A 125 4.23 3.04 11.15
CA ASP A 125 4.86 2.28 10.08
C ASP A 125 4.12 2.44 8.76
N ARG A 126 2.78 2.43 8.81
CA ARG A 126 1.94 2.71 7.65
C ARG A 126 2.20 4.10 7.08
N ARG A 127 2.31 5.13 7.94
CA ARG A 127 2.60 6.50 7.51
C ARG A 127 3.98 6.59 6.84
N GLN A 128 5.00 6.04 7.49
CA GLN A 128 6.37 6.02 6.97
C GLN A 128 6.45 5.26 5.63
N THR A 129 5.78 4.11 5.54
CA THR A 129 5.72 3.30 4.31
C THR A 129 5.10 4.09 3.17
N MET A 130 3.96 4.74 3.41
CA MET A 130 3.30 5.54 2.38
C MET A 130 4.15 6.72 1.93
N GLU A 131 4.84 7.39 2.86
CA GLU A 131 5.76 8.47 2.54
C GLU A 131 6.93 7.98 1.66
N GLN A 132 7.53 6.84 1.99
CA GLN A 132 8.59 6.23 1.19
C GLN A 132 8.11 5.85 -0.21
N VAL A 133 6.92 5.25 -0.32
CA VAL A 133 6.29 4.93 -1.60
C VAL A 133 6.11 6.19 -2.45
N LEU A 134 5.59 7.27 -1.85
CA LEU A 134 5.40 8.55 -2.56
C LEU A 134 6.74 9.16 -2.99
N LYS A 135 7.76 9.14 -2.12
CA LYS A 135 9.11 9.61 -2.45
C LYS A 135 9.72 8.85 -3.63
N ILE A 136 9.61 7.52 -3.64
CA ILE A 136 10.07 6.71 -4.78
C ILE A 136 9.28 7.09 -6.03
N ARG A 137 7.95 7.14 -5.97
CA ARG A 137 7.10 7.49 -7.13
C ARG A 137 7.45 8.87 -7.70
N GLN A 138 7.61 9.88 -6.84
CA GLN A 138 7.97 11.23 -7.25
C GLN A 138 9.33 11.28 -7.94
N ARG A 139 10.33 10.58 -7.39
CA ARG A 139 11.69 10.51 -7.97
C ARG A 139 11.69 9.99 -9.42
N PHE A 140 10.75 9.11 -9.76
CA PHE A 140 10.63 8.52 -11.10
C PHE A 140 9.45 9.08 -11.91
N GLY A 141 8.84 10.20 -11.50
CA GLY A 141 7.79 10.88 -12.25
C GLY A 141 6.46 10.14 -12.35
N PHE A 142 6.17 9.24 -11.40
CA PHE A 142 4.88 8.55 -11.35
C PHE A 142 3.78 9.47 -10.85
N PRO A 143 2.52 9.27 -11.31
CA PRO A 143 1.38 10.00 -10.78
C PRO A 143 1.20 9.71 -9.28
N ALA A 144 0.81 10.74 -8.53
CA ALA A 144 0.46 10.62 -7.13
C ALA A 144 -0.63 9.55 -6.95
N LEU A 145 -0.49 8.74 -5.90
CA LEU A 145 -1.57 7.85 -5.48
C LEU A 145 -2.66 8.74 -4.87
N THR A 146 -3.80 8.86 -5.53
CA THR A 146 -4.97 9.47 -4.89
C THR A 146 -5.31 8.61 -3.67
N PRO A 147 -5.34 9.17 -2.45
CA PRO A 147 -5.83 8.43 -1.30
C PRO A 147 -7.28 8.02 -1.56
N PRO A 148 -7.74 6.84 -1.05
CA PRO A 148 -9.14 6.48 -1.14
C PRO A 148 -10.00 7.60 -0.54
N PRO A 149 -11.12 7.97 -1.18
CA PRO A 149 -12.02 8.97 -0.62
C PRO A 149 -12.64 8.38 0.66
N GLY A 150 -12.07 8.77 1.81
CA GLY A 150 -12.48 8.24 3.10
C GLY A 150 -11.78 8.98 4.22
N ARG A 151 -12.45 10.02 4.74
CA ARG A 151 -12.09 10.87 5.88
C ARG A 151 -10.91 11.85 5.68
N GLY A 152 -10.98 12.65 4.62
CA GLY A 152 -10.07 13.78 4.44
C GLY A 152 -10.38 14.68 3.24
N ALA A 153 -11.25 14.26 2.32
CA ALA A 153 -11.65 15.05 1.16
C ALA A 153 -12.53 16.28 1.52
N GLU A 154 -13.03 16.40 2.76
CA GLU A 154 -13.66 17.62 3.25
C GLU A 154 -12.66 18.69 3.75
N ALA A 155 -11.38 18.36 3.90
CA ALA A 155 -10.35 19.32 4.28
C ALA A 155 -9.65 19.98 3.08
N ALA A 156 -9.92 19.51 1.85
CA ALA A 156 -9.54 20.22 0.63
C ALA A 156 -10.67 21.20 0.30
N GLY A 157 -10.66 22.34 0.97
CA GLY A 157 -11.65 23.40 0.82
C GLY A 157 -11.94 23.67 -0.65
N LYS A 158 -13.22 23.59 -1.00
CA LYS A 158 -13.74 24.26 -2.20
C LYS A 158 -13.26 25.72 -2.13
N PRO A 159 -12.72 26.31 -3.21
CA PRO A 159 -12.51 27.75 -3.22
C PRO A 159 -13.89 28.39 -3.02
N GLN A 160 -14.12 28.96 -1.83
CA GLN A 160 -15.20 29.90 -1.63
C GLN A 160 -14.90 31.07 -2.57
N HIS A 161 -15.64 31.17 -3.67
CA HIS A 161 -15.85 32.45 -4.32
C HIS A 161 -16.59 33.34 -3.33
N LYS A 162 -15.81 34.04 -2.51
CA LYS A 162 -16.30 35.09 -1.64
C LYS A 162 -16.46 36.32 -2.54
N GLY A 163 -17.69 36.58 -2.96
CA GLY A 163 -18.08 37.92 -3.38
C GLY A 163 -17.73 38.90 -2.26
N GLN A 164 -16.90 39.88 -2.58
CA GLN A 164 -16.76 41.10 -1.79
C GLN A 164 -16.88 42.27 -2.75
N ASP A 165 -18.05 42.88 -2.70
CA ASP A 165 -18.28 44.31 -2.92
C ASP A 165 -17.18 45.15 -2.23
N GLY A 166 -16.78 46.26 -2.87
CA GLY A 166 -15.58 47.08 -2.58
C GLY A 166 -15.59 47.87 -1.26
N PRO A 167 -14.98 49.08 -1.12
CA PRO A 167 -14.21 49.95 -2.04
C PRO A 167 -12.80 50.29 -1.41
N PRO A 168 -12.05 51.42 -1.63
CA PRO A 168 -12.17 52.62 -2.49
C PRO A 168 -10.87 52.94 -3.30
N PRO A 169 -10.75 54.08 -4.03
CA PRO A 169 -10.14 55.25 -3.40
C PRO A 169 -10.70 56.61 -3.86
N GLY A 170 -11.13 57.42 -2.89
CA GLY A 170 -11.06 58.87 -3.00
C GLY A 170 -9.64 59.31 -2.68
N ALA A 171 -8.91 59.71 -3.71
CA ALA A 171 -7.76 60.59 -3.62
C ALA A 171 -7.98 61.63 -4.73
N PHE A 172 -8.67 62.72 -4.36
CA PHE A 172 -8.55 64.13 -4.78
C PHE A 172 -9.78 64.89 -4.26
#